data_AF-A0A2S4KT41-F1
#
_entry.id   AF-A0A2S4KT41-F1
#
_cell.length_a   1.000
_cell.length_b   1.000
_cell.length_c   1.000
_cell.angle_alpha   90.00
_cell.angle_beta   90.00
_cell.angle_gamma   90.00
#
_symmetry.space_group_name_H-M   'P 1'
#
loop_
_entity.id
_entity.type
_entity.pdbx_description
1 polymer ?
#
loop_
_entity_poly.entity_id
_entity_poly.type
_entity_poly.pdbx_seq_one_letter_code
_entity_poly.pdbx_strand_id
1 'polypeptide(L)'
;MLLGLLLHWIVDTHRRHYPSMRPGTSVPYISNVGAGELKPLFVAGSVATTVTLDLAFAAERWLRHRGRLVPNSSLGEKALAVLTIVFALVGTAGLILLSIFDVAAHKKLHDVFLLLFTAGYLLSAVFICCEYQRLGIKHREHRVLRTSFWVKLTFVLVELVLAIVFTSTSFTKHTDVAAVFEWVVAFIFTFYILSFVIDLLPAIHTRDHGARFEKTRDVEEAGAVAAGASSSVGPYQREFPMDGNPPNL
;
A
#
# COMPACT_ATOMS: atom_id res chain seq x y z
N MET A 1 1.10 -14.45 13.63
CA MET A 1 2.38 -14.26 14.36
C MET A 1 2.18 -13.54 15.68
N LEU A 2 1.78 -12.25 15.71
CA LEU A 2 1.69 -11.44 16.94
C LEU A 2 0.88 -12.11 18.06
N LEU A 3 -0.33 -12.60 17.75
CA LEU A 3 -1.15 -13.32 18.73
C LEU A 3 -0.43 -14.55 19.30
N GLY A 4 0.32 -15.28 18.47
CA GLY A 4 1.10 -16.45 18.90
C GLY A 4 2.22 -16.07 19.87
N LEU A 5 2.94 -14.98 19.60
CA LEU A 5 3.95 -14.45 20.52
C LEU A 5 3.31 -14.02 21.85
N LEU A 6 2.18 -13.31 21.79
CA LEU A 6 1.48 -12.82 22.98
C LEU A 6 0.97 -13.98 23.84
N LEU A 7 0.32 -14.96 23.23
CA LEU A 7 -0.23 -16.12 23.93
C LEU A 7 0.86 -17.01 24.51
N HIS A 8 1.96 -17.23 23.80
CA HIS A 8 3.10 -17.95 24.36
C HIS A 8 3.69 -17.24 25.58
N TRP A 9 3.82 -15.91 25.53
CA TRP A 9 4.28 -15.16 26.69
C TRP A 9 3.31 -15.28 27.89
N ILE A 10 2.00 -15.17 27.64
CA ILE A 10 0.98 -15.19 28.72
C ILE A 10 0.77 -16.60 29.29
N VAL A 11 0.59 -17.59 28.42
CA VAL A 11 0.09 -18.92 28.78
C VAL A 11 1.24 -19.91 29.03
N ASP A 12 2.21 -19.96 28.12
CA ASP A 12 3.25 -20.99 28.16
C ASP A 12 4.37 -20.60 29.14
N THR A 13 4.89 -19.38 28.98
CA THR A 13 5.96 -18.87 29.86
C THR A 13 5.45 -18.21 31.15
N HIS A 14 4.14 -18.15 31.37
CA HIS A 14 3.53 -17.58 32.58
C HIS A 14 4.02 -16.16 32.91
N ARG A 15 4.16 -15.30 31.88
CA ARG A 15 4.67 -13.92 31.98
C ARG A 15 6.10 -13.82 32.51
N ARG A 16 6.95 -14.81 32.18
CA ARG A 16 8.38 -14.80 32.52
C ARG A 16 9.06 -13.50 32.09
N HIS A 17 9.99 -13.03 32.91
CA HIS A 17 10.90 -11.94 32.58
C HIS A 17 12.05 -12.47 31.69
N TYR A 18 12.23 -11.88 30.51
CA TYR A 18 13.25 -12.30 29.55
C TYR A 18 14.61 -11.65 29.86
N PRO A 19 15.74 -12.33 29.60
CA PRO A 19 17.07 -11.75 29.80
C PRO A 19 17.34 -10.46 29.01
N SER A 20 16.68 -10.28 27.86
CA SER A 20 16.77 -9.07 27.04
C SER A 20 15.93 -7.90 27.57
N MET A 21 15.05 -8.14 28.55
CA MET A 21 14.27 -7.09 29.20
C MET A 21 15.11 -6.30 30.19
N ARG A 22 14.75 -5.03 30.35
CA ARG A 22 15.37 -4.20 31.38
C ARG A 22 14.97 -4.69 32.79
N PRO A 23 15.84 -4.60 33.80
CA PRO A 23 15.47 -4.95 35.17
C PRO A 23 14.29 -4.08 35.66
N GLY A 24 13.32 -4.70 36.32
CA GLY A 24 12.17 -4.00 36.92
C GLY A 24 11.01 -3.69 35.97
N THR A 25 11.04 -4.16 34.72
CA THR A 25 9.93 -4.03 33.77
C THR A 25 9.03 -5.25 33.80
N SER A 26 7.72 -5.02 33.67
CA SER A 26 6.69 -6.06 33.72
C SER A 26 6.24 -6.55 32.35
N VAL A 27 6.30 -5.70 31.31
CA VAL A 27 5.79 -6.03 29.97
C VAL A 27 6.94 -6.15 28.97
N PRO A 28 7.10 -7.30 28.28
CA PRO A 28 8.09 -7.42 27.22
C PRO A 28 7.64 -6.70 25.95
N TYR A 29 8.58 -6.03 25.30
CA TYR A 29 8.49 -5.72 23.87
C TYR A 29 8.28 -7.00 23.04
N ILE A 30 7.62 -6.88 21.89
CA ILE A 30 7.45 -7.97 20.91
C ILE A 30 8.80 -8.58 20.58
N SER A 31 9.81 -7.72 20.37
CA SER A 31 11.17 -8.12 20.06
C SER A 31 11.83 -8.95 21.16
N ASN A 32 11.47 -8.79 22.44
CA ASN A 32 11.97 -9.64 23.53
C ASN A 32 11.43 -11.06 23.42
N VAL A 33 10.12 -11.21 23.16
CA VAL A 33 9.50 -12.52 22.96
C VAL A 33 10.02 -13.16 21.67
N GLY A 34 10.14 -12.35 20.61
CA GLY A 34 10.65 -12.76 19.30
C GLY A 34 12.16 -13.05 19.26
N ALA A 35 12.93 -12.68 20.28
CA ALA A 35 14.34 -13.05 20.41
C ALA A 35 14.54 -14.40 21.12
N GLY A 36 13.50 -14.92 21.79
CA GLY A 36 13.55 -16.18 22.51
C GLY A 36 13.27 -17.40 21.62
N GLU A 37 12.59 -18.39 22.19
CA GLU A 37 12.27 -19.67 21.54
C GLU A 37 11.46 -19.50 20.25
N LEU A 38 10.65 -18.44 20.15
CA LEU A 38 9.81 -18.15 19.00
C LEU A 38 10.49 -17.27 17.93
N LYS A 39 11.81 -17.14 17.94
CA LYS A 39 12.55 -16.43 16.88
C LYS A 39 12.23 -16.92 15.46
N PRO A 40 12.15 -18.24 15.17
CA PRO A 40 11.75 -18.71 13.85
C PRO A 40 10.35 -18.24 13.44
N LEU A 41 9.40 -18.22 14.38
CA LEU A 41 8.03 -17.72 14.13
C LEU A 41 8.04 -16.21 13.87
N PHE A 42 8.86 -15.45 14.61
CA PHE A 42 9.00 -14.00 14.42
C PHE A 42 9.59 -13.65 13.05
N VAL A 43 10.64 -14.35 12.62
CA VAL A 43 11.25 -14.15 11.30
C VAL A 43 10.29 -14.57 10.18
N ALA A 44 9.72 -15.78 10.24
CA ALA A 44 8.82 -16.27 9.21
C ALA A 44 7.55 -15.42 9.11
N GLY A 45 6.99 -15.00 10.25
CA GLY A 45 5.83 -14.13 10.29
C GLY A 45 6.12 -12.72 9.77
N SER A 46 7.31 -12.18 10.04
CA SER A 46 7.76 -10.90 9.50
C SER A 46 7.85 -10.96 7.97
N VAL A 47 8.55 -11.96 7.42
CA VAL A 47 8.67 -12.18 5.97
C VAL A 47 7.30 -12.35 5.32
N ALA A 48 6.43 -13.19 5.89
CA ALA A 48 5.09 -13.41 5.34
C ALA A 48 4.27 -12.12 5.33
N THR A 49 4.35 -11.32 6.39
CA THR A 49 3.63 -10.03 6.51
C THR A 49 4.09 -9.04 5.46
N THR A 50 5.40 -8.82 5.33
CA THR A 50 5.95 -7.81 4.42
C THR A 50 5.77 -8.20 2.96
N VAL A 51 5.99 -9.47 2.61
CA VAL A 51 5.78 -9.96 1.24
C VAL A 51 4.30 -9.85 0.86
N THR A 52 3.39 -10.18 1.78
CA THR A 52 1.94 -10.03 1.51
C THR A 52 1.57 -8.57 1.27
N LEU A 53 2.12 -7.65 2.05
CA LEU A 53 1.89 -6.22 1.86
C LEU A 53 2.47 -5.70 0.53
N ASP A 54 3.70 -6.09 0.19
CA ASP A 54 4.32 -5.72 -1.09
C ASP A 54 3.53 -6.28 -2.29
N LEU A 55 3.03 -7.51 -2.18
CA LEU A 55 2.13 -8.09 -3.18
C LEU A 55 0.80 -7.34 -3.28
N ALA A 56 0.26 -6.85 -2.16
CA ALA A 56 -0.95 -6.02 -2.19
C ALA A 56 -0.70 -4.70 -2.95
N PHE A 57 0.43 -4.03 -2.72
CA PHE A 57 0.81 -2.84 -3.48
C PHE A 57 1.01 -3.14 -4.97
N ALA A 58 1.70 -4.24 -5.29
CA ALA A 58 1.91 -4.68 -6.67
C ALA A 58 0.58 -5.00 -7.37
N ALA A 59 -0.34 -5.68 -6.68
CA ALA A 59 -1.67 -6.01 -7.18
C ALA A 59 -2.51 -4.76 -7.44
N GLU A 60 -2.57 -3.80 -6.50
CA GLU A 60 -3.23 -2.51 -6.71
C GLU A 60 -2.68 -1.80 -7.95
N ARG A 61 -1.34 -1.77 -8.10
CA ARG A 61 -0.68 -1.13 -9.24
C ARG A 61 -1.02 -1.83 -10.56
N TRP A 62 -0.96 -3.16 -10.57
CA TRP A 62 -1.27 -3.95 -11.76
C TRP A 62 -2.73 -3.79 -12.18
N LEU A 63 -3.66 -3.78 -11.22
CA LEU A 63 -5.08 -3.57 -11.47
C LEU A 63 -5.38 -2.16 -12.03
N ARG A 64 -4.68 -1.13 -11.53
CA ARG A 64 -4.73 0.24 -12.10
C ARG A 64 -4.19 0.29 -13.52
N HIS A 65 -3.12 -0.44 -13.81
CA HIS A 65 -2.55 -0.51 -15.16
C HIS A 65 -3.45 -1.27 -16.14
N ARG A 66 -4.23 -2.26 -15.68
CA ARG A 66 -5.17 -3.05 -16.49
C ARG A 66 -6.55 -2.38 -16.64
N GLY A 67 -6.74 -1.15 -16.17
CA GLY A 67 -7.99 -0.41 -16.26
C GLY A 67 -9.13 -0.97 -15.37
N ARG A 68 -8.81 -1.87 -14.43
CA ARG A 68 -9.77 -2.43 -13.47
C ARG A 68 -9.97 -1.52 -12.25
N LEU A 69 -8.99 -0.67 -11.99
CA LEU A 69 -9.03 0.45 -11.05
C LEU A 69 -8.75 1.75 -11.80
N VAL A 70 -9.18 2.88 -11.23
CA VAL A 70 -9.04 4.21 -11.85
C VAL A 70 -7.56 4.47 -12.21
N PRO A 71 -7.23 4.72 -13.49
CA PRO A 71 -5.85 4.89 -13.92
C PRO A 71 -5.25 6.21 -13.45
N ASN A 72 -3.95 6.19 -13.15
CA ASN A 72 -3.19 7.40 -12.80
C ASN A 72 -2.94 8.23 -14.06
N SER A 73 -3.61 9.38 -14.18
CA SER A 73 -3.53 10.25 -15.36
C SER A 73 -2.39 11.26 -15.29
N SER A 74 -1.92 11.64 -14.09
CA SER A 74 -0.93 12.71 -13.90
C SER A 74 0.47 12.20 -13.53
N LEU A 75 1.50 12.94 -13.93
CA LEU A 75 2.91 12.65 -13.60
C LEU A 75 3.13 12.54 -12.08
N GLY A 76 2.49 13.41 -11.30
CA GLY A 76 2.62 13.35 -9.85
C GLY A 76 1.97 12.11 -9.21
N GLU A 77 0.90 11.54 -9.78
CA GLU A 77 0.31 10.29 -9.27
C GLU A 77 1.24 9.11 -9.58
N LYS A 78 1.97 9.15 -10.70
CA LYS A 78 3.01 8.16 -11.00
C LYS A 78 4.19 8.28 -10.04
N ALA A 79 4.64 9.51 -9.74
CA ALA A 79 5.71 9.74 -8.78
C ALA A 79 5.34 9.27 -7.36
N LEU A 80 4.13 9.59 -6.87
CA LEU A 80 3.64 9.10 -5.57
C LEU A 80 3.55 7.57 -5.51
N ALA A 81 3.09 6.93 -6.58
CA ALA A 81 3.03 5.47 -6.65
C ALA A 81 4.44 4.83 -6.59
N VAL A 82 5.42 5.40 -7.31
CA VAL A 82 6.81 4.92 -7.25
C VAL A 82 7.37 5.11 -5.85
N LEU A 83 7.15 6.27 -5.25
CA LEU A 83 7.65 6.59 -3.91
C LEU A 83 7.05 5.66 -2.85
N THR A 84 5.75 5.37 -2.96
CA THR A 84 5.05 4.38 -2.12
C THR A 84 5.76 3.03 -2.15
N ILE A 85 6.07 2.51 -3.34
CA ILE A 85 6.75 1.21 -3.51
C ILE A 85 8.17 1.25 -2.94
N VAL A 86 8.94 2.31 -3.24
CA VAL A 86 10.32 2.43 -2.74
C VAL A 86 10.35 2.41 -1.21
N PHE A 87 9.49 3.21 -0.56
CA PHE A 87 9.43 3.26 0.90
C PHE A 87 8.84 1.97 1.50
N ALA A 88 7.92 1.29 0.82
CA ALA A 88 7.44 -0.03 1.22
C ALA A 88 8.58 -1.06 1.24
N LEU A 89 9.42 -1.10 0.20
CA LEU A 89 10.59 -1.99 0.14
C LEU A 89 11.62 -1.68 1.24
N VAL A 90 11.82 -0.41 1.56
CA VAL A 90 12.65 0.02 2.71
C VAL A 90 12.05 -0.49 4.02
N GLY A 91 10.73 -0.36 4.19
CA GLY A 91 10.00 -0.91 5.34
C GLY A 91 10.12 -2.43 5.44
N THR A 92 10.00 -3.14 4.31
CA THR A 92 10.16 -4.59 4.19
C THR A 92 11.55 -5.03 4.62
N ALA A 93 12.59 -4.38 4.08
CA ALA A 93 13.97 -4.65 4.49
C ALA A 93 14.16 -4.41 6.00
N GLY A 94 13.62 -3.32 6.53
CA GLY A 94 13.64 -3.02 7.96
C GLY A 94 13.04 -4.12 8.83
N LEU A 95 11.82 -4.60 8.51
CA LEU A 95 11.13 -5.62 9.33
C LEU A 95 11.81 -6.99 9.27
N ILE A 96 12.28 -7.39 8.08
CA ILE A 96 13.01 -8.66 7.94
C ILE A 96 14.34 -8.58 8.71
N LEU A 97 15.12 -7.51 8.53
CA LEU A 97 16.41 -7.37 9.18
C LEU A 97 16.27 -7.25 10.71
N LEU A 98 15.29 -6.50 11.24
CA LEU A 98 15.08 -6.42 12.70
C LEU A 98 14.66 -7.77 13.30
N SER A 99 13.99 -8.63 12.52
CA SER A 99 13.60 -9.97 12.98
C SER A 99 14.80 -10.93 13.08
N ILE A 100 15.81 -10.75 12.23
CA ILE A 100 17.05 -11.55 12.22
C ILE A 100 18.04 -11.02 13.27
N PHE A 101 18.29 -9.71 13.25
CA PHE A 101 19.14 -9.00 14.20
C PHE A 101 18.34 -8.65 15.46
N ASP A 102 18.20 -9.66 16.32
CA ASP A 102 17.41 -9.56 17.55
C ASP A 102 18.01 -8.63 18.61
N VAL A 103 17.18 -8.28 19.58
CA VAL A 103 17.52 -7.40 20.70
C VAL A 103 18.53 -8.02 21.68
N ALA A 104 18.64 -9.36 21.74
CA ALA A 104 19.51 -10.06 22.67
C ALA A 104 20.99 -10.02 22.24
N ALA A 105 21.25 -10.16 20.94
CA ALA A 105 22.61 -10.16 20.39
C ALA A 105 23.00 -8.81 19.74
N HIS A 106 22.05 -8.09 19.13
CA HIS A 106 22.35 -6.96 18.24
C HIS A 106 21.45 -5.73 18.47
N LYS A 107 21.25 -5.32 19.73
CA LYS A 107 20.33 -4.22 20.09
C LYS A 107 20.46 -2.95 19.23
N LYS A 108 21.67 -2.46 18.97
CA LYS A 108 21.86 -1.23 18.18
C LYS A 108 21.36 -1.40 16.73
N LEU A 109 21.63 -2.54 16.11
CA LEU A 109 21.14 -2.84 14.76
C LEU A 109 19.62 -3.00 14.78
N HIS A 110 19.09 -3.71 15.78
CA HIS A 110 17.65 -3.86 15.98
C HIS A 110 16.93 -2.50 16.03
N ASP A 111 17.42 -1.56 16.85
CA ASP A 111 16.82 -0.23 16.99
C ASP A 111 16.86 0.56 15.66
N VAL A 112 17.94 0.45 14.89
CA VAL A 112 18.07 1.10 13.56
C VAL A 112 17.08 0.49 12.57
N PHE A 113 16.96 -0.84 12.52
CA PHE A 113 16.04 -1.49 11.60
C PHE A 113 14.57 -1.31 12.01
N LEU A 114 14.28 -1.17 13.31
CA LEU A 114 12.96 -0.77 13.81
C LEU A 114 12.57 0.63 13.33
N LEU A 115 13.51 1.59 13.36
CA LEU A 115 13.30 2.91 12.78
C LEU A 115 13.08 2.83 11.26
N LEU A 116 13.90 2.04 10.56
CA LEU A 116 13.82 1.88 9.10
C LEU A 116 12.46 1.28 8.68
N PHE A 117 12.01 0.24 9.39
CA PHE A 117 10.70 -0.39 9.24
C PHE A 117 9.58 0.63 9.44
N THR A 118 9.57 1.30 10.59
CA THR A 118 8.49 2.20 11.00
C THR A 118 8.40 3.41 10.07
N ALA A 119 9.53 4.08 9.82
CA ALA A 119 9.57 5.23 8.92
C ALA A 119 9.27 4.84 7.47
N GLY A 120 9.78 3.70 7.00
CA GLY A 120 9.51 3.18 5.66
C GLY A 120 8.04 2.98 5.40
N TYR A 121 7.34 2.20 6.25
CA TYR A 121 5.92 1.97 6.05
C TYR A 121 5.05 3.19 6.32
N LEU A 122 5.37 4.03 7.33
CA LEU A 122 4.61 5.27 7.55
C LEU A 122 4.71 6.22 6.35
N LEU A 123 5.91 6.43 5.80
CA LEU A 123 6.09 7.27 4.62
C LEU A 123 5.39 6.67 3.39
N SER A 124 5.51 5.36 3.18
CA SER A 124 4.76 4.65 2.14
C SER A 124 3.25 4.88 2.28
N ALA A 125 2.72 4.76 3.50
CA ALA A 125 1.31 4.93 3.81
C ALA A 125 0.82 6.39 3.62
N VAL A 126 1.68 7.38 3.87
CA VAL A 126 1.40 8.78 3.54
C VAL A 126 1.34 8.98 2.03
N PHE A 127 2.29 8.44 1.26
CA PHE A 127 2.31 8.60 -0.20
C PHE A 127 1.13 7.93 -0.88
N ILE A 128 0.73 6.73 -0.43
CA ILE A 128 -0.47 6.09 -0.95
C ILE A 128 -1.72 6.91 -0.59
N CYS A 129 -1.84 7.45 0.62
CA CYS A 129 -2.97 8.33 0.97
C CYS A 129 -3.01 9.58 0.08
N CYS A 130 -1.86 10.23 -0.16
CA CYS A 130 -1.75 11.36 -1.07
C CYS A 130 -2.15 11.00 -2.52
N GLU A 131 -1.79 9.79 -2.98
CA GLU A 131 -2.22 9.28 -4.29
C GLU A 131 -3.75 9.11 -4.32
N TYR A 132 -4.34 8.43 -3.33
CA TYR A 132 -5.78 8.22 -3.25
C TYR A 132 -6.57 9.53 -3.12
N GLN A 133 -6.07 10.51 -2.37
CA GLN A 133 -6.69 11.83 -2.25
C GLN A 133 -6.77 12.53 -3.62
N ARG A 134 -5.67 12.50 -4.39
CA ARG A 134 -5.63 13.09 -5.73
C ARG A 134 -6.55 12.39 -6.72
N LEU A 135 -6.61 11.06 -6.68
CA LEU A 135 -7.55 10.31 -7.52
C LEU A 135 -9.01 10.56 -7.12
N GLY A 136 -9.30 10.64 -5.81
CA GLY A 136 -10.64 10.85 -5.27
C GLY A 136 -11.22 12.22 -5.62
N ILE A 137 -10.37 13.24 -5.77
CA ILE A 137 -10.79 14.56 -6.26
C ILE A 137 -11.25 14.48 -7.73
N LYS A 138 -10.55 13.71 -8.57
CA LYS A 138 -10.87 13.58 -10.01
C LYS A 138 -12.05 12.67 -10.31
N HIS A 139 -12.25 11.61 -9.52
CA HIS A 139 -13.27 10.58 -9.78
C HIS A 139 -14.23 10.45 -8.60
N ARG A 140 -14.98 11.54 -8.33
CA ARG A 140 -15.89 11.65 -7.18
C ARG A 140 -17.02 10.61 -7.16
N GLU A 141 -17.34 9.96 -8.27
CA GLU A 141 -18.54 9.13 -8.39
C GLU A 141 -18.44 7.74 -7.73
N HIS A 142 -17.24 7.24 -7.42
CA HIS A 142 -17.09 5.89 -6.84
C HIS A 142 -17.04 5.91 -5.31
N ARG A 143 -18.17 5.56 -4.67
CA ARG A 143 -18.31 5.47 -3.20
C ARG A 143 -17.33 4.49 -2.55
N VAL A 144 -17.02 3.36 -3.23
CA VAL A 144 -16.12 2.32 -2.70
C VAL A 144 -14.69 2.86 -2.53
N LEU A 145 -14.17 3.61 -3.50
CA LEU A 145 -12.83 4.22 -3.40
C LEU A 145 -12.73 5.21 -2.23
N ARG A 146 -13.83 5.90 -1.92
CA ARG A 146 -13.88 6.88 -0.83
C ARG A 146 -13.86 6.20 0.53
N THR A 147 -14.60 5.10 0.69
CA THR A 147 -14.61 4.32 1.93
C THR A 147 -13.21 3.78 2.23
N SER A 148 -12.56 3.13 1.25
CA SER A 148 -11.20 2.63 1.43
C SER A 148 -10.19 3.71 1.75
N PHE A 149 -10.30 4.88 1.10
CA PHE A 149 -9.45 6.03 1.41
C PHE A 149 -9.59 6.46 2.87
N TRP A 150 -10.82 6.64 3.37
CA TRP A 150 -11.04 7.07 4.77
C TRP A 150 -10.60 6.02 5.78
N VAL A 151 -10.80 4.74 5.49
CA VAL A 151 -10.31 3.64 6.33
C VAL A 151 -8.79 3.69 6.42
N LYS A 152 -8.08 3.75 5.29
CA LYS A 152 -6.62 3.84 5.24
C LYS A 152 -6.11 5.10 5.93
N LEU A 153 -6.70 6.25 5.65
CA LEU A 153 -6.31 7.52 6.28
C LEU A 153 -6.46 7.46 7.81
N THR A 154 -7.54 6.85 8.30
CA THR A 154 -7.76 6.67 9.74
C THR A 154 -6.66 5.81 10.35
N PHE A 155 -6.33 4.68 9.71
CA PHE A 155 -5.22 3.83 10.16
C PHE A 155 -3.89 4.59 10.19
N VAL A 156 -3.55 5.32 9.13
CA VAL A 156 -2.29 6.10 9.05
C VAL A 156 -2.19 7.15 10.14
N LEU A 157 -3.28 7.90 10.40
CA LEU A 157 -3.29 8.92 11.45
C LEU A 157 -3.18 8.31 12.84
N VAL A 158 -3.93 7.23 13.10
CA VAL A 158 -3.87 6.52 14.39
C VAL A 158 -2.47 5.93 14.60
N GLU A 159 -1.91 5.29 13.57
CA GLU A 159 -0.59 4.66 13.63
C GLU A 159 0.52 5.71 13.81
N LEU A 160 0.42 6.86 13.15
CA LEU A 160 1.35 7.97 13.35
C LEU A 160 1.33 8.48 14.80
N VAL A 161 0.13 8.69 15.38
CA VAL A 161 -0.01 9.14 16.78
C VAL A 161 0.57 8.09 17.73
N LEU A 162 0.22 6.83 17.56
CA LEU A 162 0.71 5.74 18.39
C LEU A 162 2.23 5.56 18.26
N ALA A 163 2.79 5.71 17.06
CA ALA A 163 4.22 5.64 16.81
C ALA A 163 4.99 6.79 17.49
N ILE A 164 4.43 8.00 17.50
CA ILE A 164 4.99 9.13 18.25
C ILE A 164 5.01 8.83 19.75
N VAL A 165 3.90 8.31 20.30
CA VAL A 165 3.82 7.96 21.73
C VAL A 165 4.81 6.84 22.07
N PHE A 166 4.89 5.78 21.26
CA PHE A 166 5.85 4.69 21.40
C PHE A 166 7.30 5.22 21.40
N THR A 167 7.63 6.05 20.43
CA THR A 167 8.98 6.60 20.26
C THR A 167 9.33 7.52 21.44
N SER A 168 8.42 8.42 21.82
CA SER A 168 8.59 9.34 22.94
C SER A 168 8.80 8.59 24.26
N THR A 169 7.94 7.62 24.57
CA THR A 169 8.03 6.82 25.80
C THR A 169 9.27 5.92 25.84
N SER A 170 9.75 5.46 24.67
CA SER A 170 11.01 4.75 24.55
C SER A 170 12.21 5.65 24.88
N PHE A 171 12.22 6.89 24.41
CA PHE A 171 13.28 7.86 24.73
C PHE A 171 13.28 8.33 26.18
N THR A 172 12.10 8.49 26.80
CA THR A 172 11.97 8.86 28.22
C THR A 172 12.14 7.68 29.17
N LYS A 173 12.47 6.49 28.65
CA LYS A 173 12.75 5.26 29.43
C LYS A 173 11.54 4.72 30.21
N HIS A 174 10.31 5.04 29.79
CA HIS A 174 9.09 4.40 30.30
C HIS A 174 8.84 3.07 29.56
N THR A 175 9.68 2.08 29.84
CA THR A 175 9.77 0.82 29.09
C THR A 175 8.49 -0.01 29.08
N ASP A 176 7.75 -0.08 30.20
CA ASP A 176 6.50 -0.85 30.24
C ASP A 176 5.42 -0.20 29.36
N VAL A 177 5.32 1.13 29.42
CA VAL A 177 4.39 1.90 28.60
C VAL A 177 4.76 1.76 27.12
N ALA A 178 6.04 1.94 26.79
CA ALA A 178 6.54 1.76 25.44
C ALA A 178 6.30 0.34 24.89
N ALA A 179 6.49 -0.71 25.71
CA ALA A 179 6.19 -2.07 25.29
C ALA A 179 4.70 -2.26 24.97
N VAL A 180 3.79 -1.73 25.80
CA VAL A 180 2.34 -1.77 25.52
C VAL A 180 2.03 -1.07 24.20
N PHE A 181 2.58 0.12 23.96
CA PHE A 181 2.35 0.85 22.71
C PHE A 181 2.94 0.11 21.50
N GLU A 182 4.07 -0.58 21.63
CA GLU A 182 4.62 -1.41 20.55
C GLU A 182 3.63 -2.52 20.14
N TRP A 183 3.05 -3.23 21.11
CA TRP A 183 2.03 -4.24 20.84
C TRP A 183 0.80 -3.65 20.15
N VAL A 184 0.29 -2.52 20.66
CA VAL A 184 -0.87 -1.85 20.08
C VAL A 184 -0.59 -1.40 18.65
N VAL A 185 0.57 -0.76 18.40
CA VAL A 185 1.00 -0.35 17.06
C VAL A 185 1.06 -1.55 16.12
N ALA A 186 1.67 -2.66 16.53
CA ALA A 186 1.79 -3.84 15.68
C ALA A 186 0.43 -4.48 15.33
N PHE A 187 -0.52 -4.51 16.27
CA PHE A 187 -1.88 -4.97 15.99
C PHE A 187 -2.63 -4.03 15.05
N ILE A 188 -2.55 -2.71 15.27
CA ILE A 188 -3.15 -1.71 14.38
C ILE A 188 -2.55 -1.79 12.97
N PHE A 189 -1.23 -1.91 12.86
CA PHE A 189 -0.54 -2.12 11.59
C PHE A 189 -1.02 -3.39 10.88
N THR A 190 -1.31 -4.47 11.62
CA THR A 190 -1.91 -5.68 11.03
C THR A 190 -3.30 -5.39 10.44
N PHE A 191 -4.15 -4.64 11.14
CA PHE A 191 -5.45 -4.24 10.61
C PHE A 191 -5.34 -3.28 9.40
N TYR A 192 -4.34 -2.41 9.41
CA TYR A 192 -4.00 -1.59 8.24
C TYR A 192 -3.66 -2.46 7.03
N ILE A 193 -2.82 -3.49 7.17
CA ILE A 193 -2.52 -4.43 6.07
C ILE A 193 -3.80 -5.13 5.60
N LEU A 194 -4.64 -5.61 6.53
CA LEU A 194 -5.90 -6.28 6.18
C LEU A 194 -6.88 -5.34 5.45
N SER A 195 -6.79 -4.03 5.65
CA SER A 195 -7.62 -3.06 4.92
C SER A 195 -7.39 -3.10 3.40
N PHE A 196 -6.20 -3.51 2.93
CA PHE A 196 -5.92 -3.68 1.51
C PHE A 196 -6.74 -4.79 0.85
N VAL A 197 -7.19 -5.79 1.63
CA VAL A 197 -8.09 -6.83 1.12
C VAL A 197 -9.37 -6.20 0.57
N ILE A 198 -9.88 -5.15 1.23
CA ILE A 198 -11.08 -4.42 0.81
C ILE A 198 -10.89 -3.78 -0.57
N ASP A 199 -9.69 -3.32 -0.88
CA ASP A 199 -9.36 -2.71 -2.17
C ASP A 199 -9.16 -3.71 -3.30
N LEU A 200 -8.74 -4.93 -2.97
CA LEU A 200 -8.59 -6.02 -3.94
C LEU A 200 -9.91 -6.77 -4.20
N LEU A 201 -10.87 -6.76 -3.26
CA LEU A 201 -12.16 -7.46 -3.39
C LEU A 201 -12.97 -7.11 -4.67
N PRO A 202 -13.15 -5.83 -5.05
CA PRO A 202 -13.87 -5.46 -6.27
C PRO A 202 -13.19 -5.99 -7.54
N ALA A 203 -11.89 -6.27 -7.49
CA ALA A 203 -11.13 -6.84 -8.59
C ALA A 203 -11.16 -8.38 -8.62
N ILE A 204 -11.75 -9.04 -7.64
CA ILE A 204 -11.97 -10.51 -7.70
C ILE A 204 -13.33 -10.80 -8.35
N HIS A 205 -14.32 -9.94 -8.15
CA HIS A 205 -15.57 -9.98 -8.91
C HIS A 205 -15.30 -9.55 -10.36
N THR A 206 -15.27 -10.51 -11.27
CA THR A 206 -15.11 -10.31 -12.72
C THR A 206 -16.25 -9.45 -13.26
N ARG A 207 -16.01 -8.15 -13.44
CA ARG A 207 -16.85 -7.30 -14.30
C ARG A 207 -16.49 -7.55 -15.77
N ASP A 208 -17.53 -7.57 -16.59
CA ASP A 208 -17.48 -7.78 -18.03
C ASP A 208 -16.53 -6.76 -18.72
N HIS A 209 -15.97 -7.13 -19.87
CA HIS A 209 -14.92 -6.36 -20.55
C HIS A 209 -15.35 -4.91 -20.88
N GLY A 210 -16.66 -4.67 -21.06
CA GLY A 210 -17.25 -3.35 -21.33
C GLY A 210 -17.42 -2.40 -20.14
N ALA A 211 -17.12 -2.84 -18.91
CA ALA A 211 -17.22 -2.01 -17.70
C ALA A 211 -15.85 -1.58 -17.13
N ARG A 212 -14.75 -1.81 -17.88
CA ARG A 212 -13.40 -1.37 -17.49
C ARG A 212 -13.23 0.12 -17.80
N PHE A 213 -12.43 0.81 -16.98
CA PHE A 213 -12.09 2.20 -17.24
C PHE A 213 -11.29 2.30 -18.53
N GLU A 214 -11.86 2.97 -19.53
CA GLU A 214 -11.23 3.20 -20.82
C GLU A 214 -10.00 4.09 -20.64
N LYS A 215 -8.87 3.65 -21.21
CA LYS A 215 -7.59 4.32 -21.01
C LYS A 215 -7.57 5.56 -21.90
N THR A 216 -7.16 6.71 -21.34
CA THR A 216 -7.06 7.97 -22.11
C THR A 216 -6.17 7.85 -23.37
N ARG A 217 -5.17 6.96 -23.36
CA ARG A 217 -4.34 6.68 -24.56
C ARG A 217 -5.12 6.03 -25.70
N ASP A 218 -6.12 5.22 -25.39
CA ASP A 218 -6.91 4.52 -26.40
C ASP A 218 -7.95 5.48 -27.01
N VAL A 219 -8.38 6.51 -26.26
CA VAL A 219 -9.20 7.63 -26.78
C VAL A 219 -8.37 8.57 -27.65
N GLU A 220 -7.09 8.79 -27.31
CA GLU A 220 -6.18 9.60 -28.12
C GLU A 220 -5.75 8.87 -29.41
N GLU A 221 -5.50 7.55 -29.35
CA GLU A 221 -5.27 6.70 -30.52
C GLU A 221 -6.56 6.50 -31.34
N ALA A 222 -7.72 6.24 -30.73
CA ALA A 222 -8.98 6.14 -31.47
C ALA A 222 -9.42 7.49 -32.05
N GLY A 223 -9.15 8.59 -31.34
CA GLY A 223 -9.36 9.95 -31.82
C GLY A 223 -8.38 10.33 -32.93
N ALA A 224 -7.12 9.92 -32.85
CA ALA A 224 -6.12 10.11 -33.91
C ALA A 224 -6.38 9.20 -35.13
N VAL A 225 -6.89 7.99 -34.94
CA VAL A 225 -7.32 7.07 -36.00
C VAL A 225 -8.61 7.58 -36.66
N ALA A 226 -9.57 8.11 -35.90
CA ALA A 226 -10.78 8.74 -36.42
C ALA A 226 -10.45 10.06 -37.16
N ALA A 227 -9.55 10.88 -36.62
CA ALA A 227 -9.07 12.10 -37.27
C ALA A 227 -8.24 11.78 -38.52
N GLY A 228 -7.39 10.75 -38.48
CA GLY A 228 -6.62 10.26 -39.63
C GLY A 228 -7.51 9.66 -40.72
N ALA A 229 -8.57 8.94 -40.36
CA ALA A 229 -9.57 8.42 -41.29
C ALA A 229 -10.43 9.54 -41.92
N SER A 230 -10.61 10.67 -41.24
CA SER A 230 -11.29 11.85 -41.81
C SER A 230 -10.43 12.65 -42.81
N SER A 231 -9.11 12.44 -42.81
CA SER A 231 -8.16 13.18 -43.65
C SER A 231 -7.82 12.53 -45.00
N SER A 232 -8.37 11.35 -45.32
CA SER A 232 -8.08 10.63 -46.58
C SER A 232 -9.10 10.87 -47.71
N VAL A 233 -10.03 11.82 -47.56
CA VAL A 233 -10.94 12.22 -48.65
C VAL A 233 -10.67 13.68 -49.03
N GLY A 234 -9.73 13.87 -49.95
CA GLY A 234 -9.43 15.13 -50.63
C GLY A 234 -9.06 14.86 -52.09
N PRO A 235 -9.35 15.78 -53.02
CA PRO A 235 -10.23 15.49 -54.16
C PRO A 235 -9.44 15.19 -55.45
N TYR A 236 -9.84 14.14 -56.17
CA TYR A 236 -9.48 13.95 -57.57
C TYR A 236 -10.74 13.93 -58.44
N GLN A 237 -11.06 15.12 -58.96
CA GLN A 237 -11.39 15.41 -60.36
C GLN A 237 -12.10 14.30 -61.15
N ARG A 238 -13.40 14.48 -61.42
CA ARG A 238 -14.07 13.90 -62.59
C ARG A 238 -14.90 14.97 -63.29
N GLU A 239 -14.69 15.00 -64.60
CA GLU A 239 -15.27 15.90 -65.59
C GLU A 239 -16.81 15.90 -65.58
N PHE A 240 -17.38 17.08 -65.84
CA PHE A 240 -18.78 17.25 -66.18
C PHE A 240 -19.05 16.72 -67.60
N PRO A 241 -20.08 15.89 -67.83
CA PRO A 241 -20.79 15.88 -69.10
C PRO A 241 -21.91 16.94 -69.02
N MET A 242 -21.86 17.92 -69.91
CA MET A 242 -22.97 18.84 -70.16
C MET A 242 -24.04 18.09 -70.96
N ASP A 243 -25.12 17.70 -70.29
CA ASP A 243 -26.37 17.34 -70.97
C ASP A 243 -26.99 18.62 -71.56
N GLY A 244 -27.01 18.70 -72.88
CA GLY A 244 -27.68 19.74 -73.64
C GLY A 244 -28.46 19.14 -74.79
N ASN A 245 -29.71 18.74 -74.52
CA ASN A 245 -30.73 18.61 -75.56
C ASN A 245 -31.77 19.71 -75.34
N PRO A 246 -32.18 20.44 -76.41
CA PRO A 246 -33.59 20.38 -76.83
C PRO A 246 -33.78 20.70 -78.34
N PRO A 247 -35.02 20.82 -78.89
CA PRO A 247 -36.30 20.19 -78.57
C PRO A 247 -36.95 19.50 -79.82
N ASN A 248 -38.15 18.95 -79.62
CA ASN A 248 -39.08 18.47 -80.64
C ASN A 248 -39.35 19.48 -81.79
N LEU A 249 -39.18 19.03 -83.05
CA LEU A 249 -40.16 19.01 -84.16
C LEU A 249 -39.52 18.42 -85.42
#